data_AF-A0A261C1Q8-F1
#
_entry.id   AF-A0A261C1Q8-F1
#
_cell.length_a   1.000
_cell.length_b   1.000
_cell.length_c   1.000
_cell.angle_alpha   90.00
_cell.angle_beta   90.00
_cell.angle_gamma   90.00
#
_symmetry.space_group_name_H-M   'P 1'
#
loop_
_entity.id
_entity.type
_entity.pdbx_description
1 polymer ?
#
loop_
_entity_poly.entity_id
_entity_poly.type
_entity_poly.pdbx_seq_one_letter_code
_entity_poly.pdbx_strand_id
1 'polypeptide(L)'
;MTTIDCNQMAALANSKFLRFSLITNLIITLLTVPILFWATWRLWSMKYSKLFHTNFKIIIQLHLFGFLLHCTGRCFILRLMYNAGLWITNSTAVSLVIERWLATKRSATYEEESVLLGVFLAALQFVIAAIPLSVLYSKIQFDGVVMYYCVTAQASLPYVGQMSAVVGFVFQISARFSFHYLYRQNKHNRDSIHHSTLSNRYQLEQNMSSISCLKTFANISTTFIVLYDGVYIALMYLANSLEPYQYFAILEFNLAFPTYAIISIMVLSRFMKKIRERIGITLVDLSTSVFLKFSLSINLIICLCGYPVYLWASWVLWSAKNSKLLHFVVAALPLAFLYSQTRFQGVTMYYCVTAVTSAPYSAQVGPTVSIMFQVAALVSFHHLLRVNKVRIADAYEKHEKQQPVLQKQRELDMHTSLSNRYQVSNNDAINGSWPLYGIISILVLARTMKKIREKIERELKGHLKIPNKMYIENFKKQIA
;
A
#
# COMPACT_ATOMS: atom_id res chain seq x y z
N MET A 1 40.28 1.76 19.35
CA MET A 1 39.73 2.77 18.42
C MET A 1 40.14 2.38 17.02
N THR A 2 39.19 2.02 16.15
CA THR A 2 39.47 1.85 14.72
C THR A 2 39.74 3.23 14.13
N THR A 3 40.93 3.45 13.58
CA THR A 3 41.27 4.69 12.89
C THR A 3 40.37 4.85 11.65
N ILE A 4 39.72 6.00 11.53
CA ILE A 4 38.86 6.33 10.39
C ILE A 4 39.74 6.49 9.15
N ASP A 5 39.44 5.76 8.09
CA ASP A 5 40.13 5.90 6.82
C ASP A 5 39.51 7.05 6.01
N CYS A 6 40.15 8.22 6.08
CA CYS A 6 39.74 9.41 5.33
C CYS A 6 39.80 9.21 3.81
N ASN A 7 40.69 8.35 3.31
CA ASN A 7 40.82 8.07 1.88
C ASN A 7 39.60 7.29 1.38
N GLN A 8 39.13 6.31 2.16
CA GLN A 8 37.92 5.57 1.85
C GLN A 8 36.69 6.49 1.81
N MET A 9 36.56 7.41 2.76
CA MET A 9 35.50 8.41 2.75
C MET A 9 35.57 9.32 1.52
N ALA A 10 36.75 9.81 1.18
CA ALA A 10 36.96 10.65 0.00
C ALA A 10 36.66 9.91 -1.31
N ALA A 11 36.96 8.61 -1.39
CA ALA A 11 36.64 7.78 -2.56
C ALA A 11 35.12 7.61 -2.73
N LEU A 12 34.39 7.33 -1.64
CA LEU A 12 32.93 7.27 -1.64
C LEU A 12 32.33 8.63 -2.03
N ALA A 13 32.84 9.72 -1.45
CA ALA A 13 32.42 11.08 -1.70
C ALA A 13 32.45 11.45 -3.18
N ASN A 14 33.57 11.12 -3.84
CA ASN A 14 33.89 11.58 -5.19
C ASN A 14 33.49 10.57 -6.28
N SER A 15 32.95 9.42 -5.90
CA SER A 15 32.46 8.43 -6.85
C SER A 15 31.31 8.97 -7.69
N LYS A 16 31.55 9.13 -9.00
CA LYS A 16 30.52 9.54 -9.97
C LYS A 16 29.37 8.54 -10.03
N PHE A 17 29.66 7.24 -9.88
CA PHE A 17 28.66 6.17 -9.96
C PHE A 17 27.70 6.19 -8.77
N LEU A 18 28.23 6.35 -7.55
CA LEU A 18 27.39 6.48 -6.34
C LEU A 18 26.57 7.77 -6.35
N ARG A 19 27.13 8.90 -6.79
CA ARG A 19 26.37 10.14 -6.95
C ARG A 19 25.24 9.99 -7.96
N PHE A 20 25.51 9.33 -9.09
CA PHE A 20 24.49 9.06 -10.10
C PHE A 20 23.33 8.24 -9.54
N SER A 21 23.61 7.14 -8.82
CA SER A 21 22.55 6.31 -8.21
C SER A 21 21.71 7.08 -7.19
N LEU A 22 22.36 7.91 -6.36
CA LEU A 22 21.70 8.78 -5.39
C LEU A 22 20.79 9.83 -6.06
N ILE A 23 21.28 10.48 -7.13
CA ILE A 23 20.48 11.47 -7.89
C ILE A 23 19.27 10.80 -8.55
N THR A 24 19.47 9.64 -9.20
CA THR A 24 18.36 8.89 -9.80
C THR A 24 17.30 8.54 -8.77
N ASN A 25 17.71 8.00 -7.63
CA ASN A 25 16.81 7.67 -6.54
C ASN A 25 16.09 8.88 -5.93
N LEU A 26 16.79 10.02 -5.82
CA LEU A 26 16.19 11.26 -5.35
C LEU A 26 15.09 11.74 -6.31
N ILE A 27 15.36 11.75 -7.62
CA ILE A 27 14.37 12.12 -8.65
C ILE A 27 13.15 11.20 -8.58
N ILE A 28 13.36 9.88 -8.51
CA ILE A 28 12.25 8.92 -8.43
C ILE A 28 11.42 9.16 -7.15
N THR A 29 12.08 9.40 -6.01
CA THR A 29 11.41 9.73 -4.75
C THR A 29 10.57 11.02 -4.88
N LEU A 30 11.12 12.09 -5.47
CA LEU A 30 10.42 13.35 -5.69
C LEU A 30 9.18 13.19 -6.57
N LEU A 31 9.22 12.31 -7.57
CA LEU A 31 8.07 11.97 -8.40
C LEU A 31 7.06 11.07 -7.68
N THR A 32 7.54 10.18 -6.80
CA THR A 32 6.70 9.19 -6.10
C THR A 32 5.79 9.85 -5.06
N VAL A 33 6.30 10.82 -4.30
CA VAL A 33 5.53 11.51 -3.25
C VAL A 33 4.21 12.11 -3.75
N PRO A 34 4.16 12.95 -4.81
CA PRO A 34 2.89 13.49 -5.31
C PRO A 34 1.96 12.40 -5.84
N ILE A 35 2.51 11.32 -6.42
CA ILE A 35 1.72 10.16 -6.88
C ILE A 35 1.08 9.43 -5.70
N LEU A 36 1.78 9.28 -4.56
CA LEU A 36 1.25 8.68 -3.34
C LEU A 36 0.13 9.52 -2.72
N PHE A 37 0.29 10.85 -2.70
CA PHE A 37 -0.77 11.76 -2.27
C PHE A 37 -1.99 11.67 -3.18
N TRP A 38 -1.77 11.67 -4.49
CA TRP A 38 -2.84 11.47 -5.46
C TRP A 38 -3.53 10.12 -5.28
N ALA A 39 -2.79 9.04 -5.03
CA ALA A 39 -3.35 7.71 -4.81
C ALA A 39 -4.18 7.65 -3.51
N THR A 40 -3.67 8.25 -2.43
CA THR A 40 -4.37 8.40 -1.15
C THR A 40 -5.66 9.18 -1.32
N TRP A 41 -5.59 10.36 -1.94
CA TRP A 41 -6.75 11.16 -2.29
C TRP A 41 -7.75 10.34 -3.10
N ARG A 42 -7.27 9.66 -4.14
CA ARG A 42 -8.10 8.87 -5.04
C ARG A 42 -8.78 7.69 -4.33
N LEU A 43 -8.12 7.06 -3.35
CA LEU A 43 -8.65 5.97 -2.55
C LEU A 43 -9.84 6.41 -1.69
N TRP A 44 -9.81 7.63 -1.13
CA TRP A 44 -10.85 8.13 -0.22
C TRP A 44 -11.90 9.02 -0.89
N SER A 45 -11.48 9.82 -1.87
CA SER A 45 -12.32 10.81 -2.54
C SER A 45 -13.32 10.22 -3.49
N MET A 46 -12.94 9.16 -4.20
CA MET A 46 -13.72 8.75 -5.34
C MET A 46 -15.01 8.09 -4.87
N LYS A 47 -16.13 8.39 -5.54
CA LYS A 47 -17.38 7.62 -5.40
C LYS A 47 -17.15 6.11 -5.58
N TYR A 48 -16.14 5.74 -6.37
CA TYR A 48 -15.69 4.34 -6.57
C TYR A 48 -15.11 3.67 -5.32
N SER A 49 -14.68 4.45 -4.33
CA SER A 49 -14.30 3.89 -3.04
C SER A 49 -15.49 3.19 -2.37
N LYS A 50 -16.74 3.49 -2.74
CA LYS A 50 -17.90 2.72 -2.27
C LYS A 50 -17.84 1.23 -2.65
N LEU A 51 -17.12 0.88 -3.72
CA LEU A 51 -16.88 -0.52 -4.12
C LEU A 51 -15.85 -1.22 -3.22
N PHE A 52 -15.17 -0.50 -2.33
CA PHE A 52 -14.28 -1.11 -1.36
C PHE A 52 -14.84 -0.92 0.04
N HIS A 53 -14.89 -2.00 0.80
CA HIS A 53 -15.19 -1.92 2.22
C HIS A 53 -14.19 -1.00 2.90
N THR A 54 -14.65 -0.26 3.91
CA THR A 54 -13.80 0.66 4.68
C THR A 54 -12.59 -0.05 5.28
N ASN A 55 -12.76 -1.29 5.74
CA ASN A 55 -11.67 -2.12 6.27
C ASN A 55 -10.53 -2.29 5.27
N PHE A 56 -10.86 -2.59 4.02
CA PHE A 56 -9.89 -2.70 2.93
C PHE A 56 -9.15 -1.37 2.67
N LYS A 57 -9.88 -0.25 2.64
CA LYS A 57 -9.27 1.08 2.44
C LYS A 57 -8.27 1.42 3.54
N ILE A 58 -8.57 1.08 4.78
CA ILE A 58 -7.68 1.31 5.92
C ILE A 58 -6.36 0.56 5.72
N ILE A 59 -6.42 -0.72 5.33
CA ILE A 59 -5.23 -1.54 5.08
C ILE A 59 -4.40 -0.97 3.91
N ILE A 60 -5.05 -0.60 2.80
CA ILE A 60 -4.37 0.03 1.66
C ILE A 60 -3.81 1.42 2.01
N GLN A 61 -4.50 2.19 2.85
CA GLN A 61 -3.99 3.47 3.33
C GLN A 61 -2.69 3.28 4.12
N LEU A 62 -2.64 2.26 4.98
CA LEU A 62 -1.44 1.91 5.71
C LEU A 62 -0.32 1.44 4.77
N HIS A 63 -0.65 0.72 3.72
CA HIS A 63 0.31 0.35 2.66
C HIS A 63 0.91 1.59 1.97
N LEU A 64 0.08 2.55 1.56
CA LEU A 64 0.52 3.82 0.96
C LEU A 64 1.37 4.64 1.93
N PHE A 65 1.00 4.64 3.22
CA PHE A 65 1.81 5.25 4.27
C PHE A 65 3.18 4.58 4.42
N GLY A 66 3.25 3.24 4.33
CA GLY A 66 4.53 2.52 4.31
C GLY A 66 5.42 2.94 3.14
N PHE A 67 4.87 3.15 1.94
CA PHE A 67 5.64 3.72 0.83
C PHE A 67 6.14 5.13 1.12
N LEU A 68 5.31 5.97 1.75
CA LEU A 68 5.68 7.34 2.11
C LEU A 68 6.82 7.35 3.15
N LEU A 69 6.70 6.53 4.20
CA LEU A 69 7.76 6.35 5.21
C LEU A 69 9.07 5.89 4.59
N HIS A 70 9.00 5.01 3.60
CA HIS A 70 10.17 4.55 2.88
C HIS A 70 10.82 5.67 2.06
N CYS A 71 10.00 6.49 1.39
CA CYS A 71 10.46 7.61 0.58
C CYS A 71 11.14 8.71 1.41
N THR A 72 10.68 8.97 2.64
CA THR A 72 11.26 9.99 3.53
C THR A 72 12.52 9.52 4.28
N GLY A 73 12.90 8.25 4.12
CA GLY A 73 13.79 7.47 4.99
C GLY A 73 15.33 7.61 4.89
N ARG A 74 15.92 8.68 4.33
CA ARG A 74 17.35 8.61 3.89
C ARG A 74 18.47 8.96 4.90
N CYS A 75 18.18 9.60 6.04
CA CYS A 75 19.14 9.82 7.14
C CYS A 75 19.11 8.69 8.19
N PHE A 76 20.03 8.63 9.15
CA PHE A 76 20.15 7.49 10.10
C PHE A 76 18.88 7.16 10.93
N ILE A 77 18.26 8.14 11.60
CA ILE A 77 16.93 7.96 12.25
C ILE A 77 15.86 7.61 11.20
N LEU A 78 16.01 8.14 10.00
CA LEU A 78 15.13 7.89 8.87
C LEU A 78 15.35 6.48 8.27
N ARG A 79 16.48 5.78 8.52
CA ARG A 79 16.72 4.43 7.98
C ARG A 79 15.95 3.35 8.74
N LEU A 80 15.60 3.63 10.00
CA LEU A 80 14.53 2.90 10.68
C LEU A 80 13.19 3.09 9.96
N MET A 81 12.83 4.33 9.62
CA MET A 81 11.60 4.61 8.87
C MET A 81 11.62 3.97 7.47
N TYR A 82 12.78 3.93 6.83
CA TYR A 82 13.02 3.29 5.54
C TYR A 82 12.71 1.79 5.60
N ASN A 83 13.35 1.09 6.53
CA ASN A 83 13.15 -0.34 6.74
C ASN A 83 11.73 -0.63 7.25
N ALA A 84 11.19 0.24 8.11
CA ALA A 84 9.82 0.11 8.61
C ALA A 84 8.80 0.24 7.48
N GLY A 85 8.96 1.22 6.58
CA GLY A 85 8.11 1.39 5.42
C GLY A 85 8.11 0.17 4.50
N LEU A 86 9.29 -0.42 4.26
CA LEU A 86 9.45 -1.66 3.51
C LEU A 86 8.72 -2.84 4.18
N TRP A 87 8.87 -3.02 5.49
CA TRP A 87 8.24 -4.12 6.21
C TRP A 87 6.73 -3.94 6.42
N ILE A 88 6.26 -2.71 6.62
CA ILE A 88 4.84 -2.38 6.66
C ILE A 88 4.20 -2.70 5.30
N THR A 89 4.82 -2.31 4.19
CA THR A 89 4.27 -2.58 2.86
C THR A 89 4.28 -4.07 2.51
N ASN A 90 5.32 -4.80 2.93
CA ASN A 90 5.43 -6.24 2.71
C ASN A 90 4.38 -7.03 3.53
N SER A 91 4.20 -6.68 4.80
CA SER A 91 3.20 -7.30 5.69
C SER A 91 1.75 -7.01 5.29
N THR A 92 1.49 -5.98 4.48
CA THR A 92 0.15 -5.67 3.95
C THR A 92 -0.47 -6.88 3.25
N ALA A 93 0.33 -7.68 2.53
CA ALA A 93 -0.15 -8.86 1.82
C ALA A 93 -0.88 -9.84 2.76
N VAL A 94 -0.35 -10.05 3.97
CA VAL A 94 -0.94 -10.93 4.98
C VAL A 94 -2.26 -10.36 5.48
N SER A 95 -2.30 -9.08 5.88
CA SER A 95 -3.52 -8.42 6.33
C SER A 95 -4.63 -8.42 5.27
N LEU A 96 -4.27 -8.20 4.00
CA LEU A 96 -5.22 -8.25 2.88
C LEU A 96 -5.76 -9.66 2.62
N VAL A 97 -4.93 -10.70 2.75
CA VAL A 97 -5.39 -12.09 2.62
C VAL A 97 -6.39 -12.43 3.73
N ILE A 98 -6.09 -12.08 4.98
CA ILE A 98 -6.99 -12.32 6.13
C ILE A 98 -8.31 -11.58 5.92
N GLU A 99 -8.26 -10.30 5.55
CA GLU A 99 -9.46 -9.49 5.30
C GLU A 99 -10.32 -10.07 4.18
N ARG A 100 -9.72 -10.49 3.06
CA ARG A 100 -10.44 -11.13 1.96
C ARG A 100 -10.96 -12.52 2.33
N TRP A 101 -10.24 -13.27 3.16
CA TRP A 101 -10.71 -14.56 3.66
C TRP A 101 -11.94 -14.40 4.54
N LEU A 102 -11.93 -13.42 5.47
CA LEU A 102 -13.09 -13.08 6.30
C LEU A 102 -14.27 -12.62 5.45
N ALA A 103 -14.06 -11.72 4.48
CA ALA A 103 -15.10 -11.27 3.56
C ALA A 103 -15.69 -12.42 2.73
N THR A 104 -14.88 -13.43 2.39
CA THR A 104 -15.34 -14.64 1.66
C THR A 104 -16.15 -15.57 2.56
N LYS A 105 -15.71 -15.78 3.81
CA LYS A 105 -16.35 -16.69 4.76
C LYS A 105 -17.66 -16.12 5.31
N ARG A 106 -17.70 -14.81 5.57
CA ARG A 106 -18.84 -14.11 6.16
C ARG A 106 -19.56 -13.24 5.15
N SER A 107 -19.62 -13.65 3.88
CA SER A 107 -20.12 -12.77 2.81
C SER A 107 -21.46 -12.13 3.17
N ALA A 108 -22.41 -12.90 3.68
CA ALA A 108 -23.76 -12.43 4.01
C ALA A 108 -23.83 -11.36 5.13
N THR A 109 -22.89 -11.36 6.07
CA THR A 109 -22.90 -10.46 7.23
C THR A 109 -21.74 -9.45 7.22
N TYR A 110 -20.87 -9.50 6.20
CA TYR A 110 -19.65 -8.69 6.17
C TYR A 110 -19.92 -7.18 6.06
N GLU A 111 -21.08 -6.77 5.55
CA GLU A 111 -21.48 -5.36 5.52
C GLU A 111 -21.75 -4.78 6.92
N GLU A 112 -22.21 -5.62 7.85
CA GLU A 112 -22.48 -5.22 9.23
C GLU A 112 -21.21 -5.22 10.09
N GLU A 113 -20.13 -5.84 9.60
CA GLU A 113 -18.86 -5.90 10.30
C GLU A 113 -18.30 -4.50 10.52
N SER A 114 -17.95 -4.23 11.77
CA SER A 114 -17.49 -2.92 12.19
C SER A 114 -16.15 -2.54 11.53
N VAL A 115 -15.94 -1.23 11.42
CA VAL A 115 -14.66 -0.64 10.97
C VAL A 115 -13.48 -1.08 11.86
N LEU A 116 -13.76 -1.57 13.08
CA LEU A 116 -12.77 -2.08 14.02
C LEU A 116 -11.95 -3.24 13.44
N LEU A 117 -12.53 -4.07 12.58
CA LEU A 117 -11.80 -5.17 11.94
C LEU A 117 -10.65 -4.63 11.07
N GLY A 118 -10.89 -3.59 10.27
CA GLY A 118 -9.84 -2.97 9.47
C GLY A 118 -8.73 -2.36 10.31
N VAL A 119 -9.10 -1.74 11.44
CA VAL A 119 -8.15 -1.18 12.42
C VAL A 119 -7.31 -2.29 13.07
N PHE A 120 -7.94 -3.40 13.46
CA PHE A 120 -7.26 -4.56 14.03
C PHE A 120 -6.26 -5.15 13.02
N LEU A 121 -6.65 -5.31 11.75
CA LEU A 121 -5.76 -5.83 10.71
C LEU A 121 -4.62 -4.86 10.35
N ALA A 122 -4.85 -3.55 10.47
CA ALA A 122 -3.80 -2.55 10.35
C ALA A 122 -2.82 -2.61 11.54
N ALA A 123 -3.31 -2.81 12.76
CA ALA A 123 -2.45 -3.02 13.93
C ALA A 123 -1.63 -4.32 13.81
N LEU A 124 -2.26 -5.40 13.34
CA LEU A 124 -1.59 -6.67 13.04
C LEU A 124 -0.46 -6.49 12.02
N GLN A 125 -0.67 -5.64 11.00
CA GLN A 125 0.35 -5.32 10.01
C GLN A 125 1.61 -4.71 10.66
N PHE A 126 1.45 -3.78 11.61
CA PHE A 126 2.57 -3.24 12.37
C PHE A 126 3.27 -4.29 13.22
N VAL A 127 2.52 -5.18 13.88
CA VAL A 127 3.09 -6.27 14.69
C VAL A 127 3.91 -7.23 13.82
N ILE A 128 3.38 -7.63 12.67
CA ILE A 128 4.10 -8.50 11.72
C ILE A 128 5.34 -7.81 11.19
N ALA A 129 5.29 -6.50 10.90
CA ALA A 129 6.46 -5.73 10.47
C ALA A 129 7.51 -5.55 11.58
N ALA A 130 7.09 -5.47 12.85
CA ALA A 130 7.99 -5.25 13.98
C ALA A 130 8.91 -6.45 14.26
N ILE A 131 8.47 -7.68 14.01
CA ILE A 131 9.26 -8.91 14.23
C ILE A 131 10.55 -8.94 13.40
N PRO A 132 10.52 -8.82 12.06
CA PRO A 132 11.74 -8.82 11.27
C PRO A 132 12.58 -7.55 11.50
N LEU A 133 11.95 -6.41 11.82
CA LEU A 133 12.68 -5.21 12.23
C LEU A 133 13.46 -5.44 13.52
N SER A 134 12.86 -6.07 14.53
CA SER A 134 13.58 -6.35 15.78
C SER A 134 14.74 -7.31 15.58
N VAL A 135 14.56 -8.34 14.75
CA VAL A 135 15.66 -9.23 14.34
C VAL A 135 16.76 -8.44 13.64
N LEU A 136 16.40 -7.60 12.65
CA LEU A 136 17.35 -6.80 11.87
C LEU A 136 18.19 -5.86 12.74
N TYR A 137 17.58 -5.23 13.75
CA TYR A 137 18.24 -4.26 14.62
C TYR A 137 18.87 -4.87 15.89
N SER A 138 18.49 -6.08 16.30
CA SER A 138 19.00 -6.74 17.53
C SER A 138 20.51 -7.01 17.52
N LYS A 139 21.12 -7.11 16.34
CA LYS A 139 22.54 -7.46 16.16
C LYS A 139 23.41 -6.28 15.78
N ILE A 140 22.84 -5.08 15.66
CA ILE A 140 23.61 -3.89 15.30
C ILE A 140 24.31 -3.38 16.55
N GLN A 141 25.61 -3.63 16.65
CA GLN A 141 26.47 -3.01 17.66
C GLN A 141 26.79 -1.58 17.21
N PHE A 142 26.30 -0.61 17.98
CA PHE A 142 26.56 0.81 17.70
C PHE A 142 27.87 1.30 18.32
N ASP A 143 28.36 0.63 19.37
CA ASP A 143 29.57 1.06 20.06
C ASP A 143 30.83 0.65 19.27
N GLY A 144 31.64 1.65 18.89
CA GLY A 144 32.98 1.45 18.34
C GLY A 144 33.08 1.09 16.85
N VAL A 145 31.96 1.03 16.10
CA VAL A 145 31.97 0.72 14.66
C VAL A 145 31.87 1.99 13.81
N VAL A 146 32.88 2.25 13.00
CA VAL A 146 32.86 3.35 12.01
C VAL A 146 32.02 2.92 10.81
N MET A 147 30.88 3.58 10.59
CA MET A 147 30.06 3.39 9.39
C MET A 147 30.40 4.44 8.32
N TYR A 148 31.11 4.01 7.28
CA TYR A 148 31.47 4.86 6.12
C TYR A 148 30.26 5.24 5.26
N TYR A 149 29.24 4.38 5.24
CA TYR A 149 27.97 4.63 4.59
C TYR A 149 26.86 4.11 5.51
N CYS A 150 25.76 4.85 5.60
CA CYS A 150 24.68 4.56 6.54
C CYS A 150 23.85 3.36 6.08
N VAL A 151 24.38 2.13 6.00
CA VAL A 151 23.61 0.90 5.67
C VAL A 151 23.32 0.10 6.94
N THR A 152 22.09 -0.42 7.06
CA THR A 152 21.67 -1.26 8.19
C THR A 152 22.10 -2.72 8.07
N ALA A 153 22.20 -3.23 6.84
CA ALA A 153 22.84 -4.52 6.56
C ALA A 153 24.35 -4.32 6.42
N GLN A 154 25.11 -4.75 7.44
CA GLN A 154 26.55 -4.88 7.30
C GLN A 154 26.87 -6.15 6.49
N ALA A 155 27.85 -6.07 5.60
CA ALA A 155 28.35 -7.22 4.85
C ALA A 155 28.89 -8.34 5.76
N SER A 156 29.28 -8.01 7.00
CA SER A 156 29.77 -8.93 8.03
C SER A 156 28.69 -9.86 8.60
N LEU A 157 27.40 -9.53 8.47
CA LEU A 157 26.27 -10.31 9.00
C LEU A 157 25.25 -10.61 7.89
N PRO A 158 25.66 -11.29 6.79
CA PRO A 158 24.80 -11.53 5.62
C PRO A 158 23.56 -12.35 5.97
N TYR A 159 23.67 -13.22 6.97
CA TYR A 159 22.59 -14.10 7.41
C TYR A 159 21.31 -13.35 7.80
N VAL A 160 21.42 -12.21 8.49
CA VAL A 160 20.25 -11.45 8.96
C VAL A 160 19.49 -10.84 7.77
N GLY A 161 20.22 -10.28 6.79
CA GLY A 161 19.63 -9.75 5.56
C GLY A 161 18.98 -10.85 4.71
N GLN A 162 19.62 -12.02 4.61
CA GLN A 162 19.08 -13.17 3.88
C GLN A 162 17.80 -13.72 4.53
N MET A 163 17.76 -13.84 5.86
CA MET A 163 16.55 -14.26 6.57
C MET A 163 15.38 -13.30 6.34
N SER A 164 15.65 -11.99 6.37
CA SER A 164 14.69 -10.94 6.02
C SER A 164 14.12 -11.13 4.61
N ALA A 165 14.98 -11.35 3.61
CA ALA A 165 14.59 -11.60 2.22
C ALA A 165 13.71 -12.87 2.11
N VAL A 166 14.13 -13.98 2.72
CA VAL A 166 13.38 -15.25 2.71
C VAL A 166 11.99 -15.07 3.31
N VAL A 167 11.86 -14.39 4.46
CA VAL A 167 10.55 -14.13 5.08
C VAL A 167 9.67 -13.30 4.16
N GLY A 168 10.22 -12.26 3.52
CA GLY A 168 9.46 -11.45 2.57
C GLY A 168 8.99 -12.23 1.35
N PHE A 169 9.86 -13.08 0.79
CA PHE A 169 9.51 -13.98 -0.29
C PHE A 169 8.38 -14.94 0.10
N VAL A 170 8.46 -15.57 1.28
CA VAL A 170 7.41 -16.47 1.79
C VAL A 170 6.07 -15.75 1.94
N PHE A 171 6.06 -14.50 2.46
CA PHE A 171 4.83 -13.71 2.57
C PHE A 171 4.18 -13.43 1.21
N GLN A 172 4.97 -13.05 0.20
CA GLN A 172 4.40 -12.75 -1.12
C GLN A 172 3.89 -13.99 -1.86
N ILE A 173 4.66 -15.08 -1.82
CA ILE A 173 4.28 -16.34 -2.46
C ILE A 173 3.03 -16.93 -1.80
N SER A 174 2.98 -16.97 -0.47
CA SER A 174 1.80 -17.43 0.27
C SER A 174 0.58 -16.57 -0.02
N ALA A 175 0.73 -15.24 -0.10
CA ALA A 175 -0.36 -14.34 -0.45
C ALA A 175 -0.88 -14.58 -1.88
N ARG A 176 0.01 -14.81 -2.85
CA ARG A 176 -0.37 -15.13 -4.23
C ARG A 176 -1.20 -16.41 -4.32
N PHE A 177 -0.78 -17.48 -3.64
CA PHE A 177 -1.54 -18.73 -3.58
C PHE A 177 -2.88 -18.53 -2.87
N SER A 178 -2.88 -17.82 -1.75
CA SER A 178 -4.08 -17.53 -0.97
C SER A 178 -5.11 -16.74 -1.77
N PHE A 179 -4.72 -15.67 -2.46
CA PHE A 179 -5.66 -14.94 -3.32
C PHE A 179 -6.15 -15.77 -4.49
N HIS A 180 -5.33 -16.66 -5.05
CA HIS A 180 -5.78 -17.57 -6.09
C HIS A 180 -6.85 -18.54 -5.56
N TYR A 181 -6.62 -19.12 -4.38
CA TYR A 181 -7.55 -20.00 -3.70
C TYR A 181 -8.86 -19.29 -3.35
N LEU A 182 -8.78 -18.12 -2.71
CA LEU A 182 -9.96 -17.32 -2.35
C LEU A 182 -10.79 -16.94 -3.59
N TYR A 183 -10.13 -16.63 -4.71
CA TYR A 183 -10.84 -16.36 -5.96
C TYR A 183 -11.63 -17.58 -6.45
N ARG A 184 -11.04 -18.78 -6.40
CA ARG A 184 -11.73 -20.02 -6.77
C ARG A 184 -12.91 -20.30 -5.84
N GLN A 185 -12.72 -20.11 -4.53
CA GLN A 185 -13.78 -20.30 -3.55
C GLN A 185 -14.96 -19.35 -3.79
N ASN A 186 -14.71 -18.06 -4.02
CA ASN A 186 -15.80 -17.10 -4.31
C ASN A 186 -16.53 -17.46 -5.61
N LYS A 187 -15.80 -17.94 -6.63
CA LYS A 187 -16.42 -18.41 -7.87
C LYS A 187 -17.36 -19.60 -7.60
N HIS A 188 -16.92 -20.58 -6.82
CA HIS A 188 -17.76 -21.71 -6.44
C HIS A 188 -18.99 -21.28 -5.63
N ASN A 189 -18.81 -20.39 -4.64
CA ASN A 189 -19.94 -19.85 -3.87
C ASN A 189 -20.94 -19.14 -4.79
N ARG A 190 -20.47 -18.39 -5.80
CA ARG A 190 -21.33 -17.71 -6.76
C ARG A 190 -22.21 -18.67 -7.54
N ASP A 191 -21.63 -19.77 -7.99
CA ASP A 191 -22.34 -20.78 -8.78
C ASP A 191 -23.34 -21.58 -7.90
N SER A 192 -23.10 -21.70 -6.58
CA SER A 192 -24.06 -22.32 -5.65
C SER A 192 -25.24 -21.42 -5.27
N ILE A 193 -25.15 -20.11 -5.51
CA ILE A 193 -26.05 -19.09 -4.98
C ILE A 193 -27.12 -18.67 -6.01
N HIS A 194 -27.92 -19.63 -6.48
CA HIS A 194 -29.04 -19.35 -7.39
C HIS A 194 -30.28 -18.75 -6.68
N HIS A 195 -30.37 -18.83 -5.34
CA HIS A 195 -31.53 -18.35 -4.56
C HIS A 195 -31.24 -17.29 -3.48
N SER A 196 -30.06 -16.65 -3.45
CA SER A 196 -29.80 -15.62 -2.42
C SER A 196 -30.46 -14.27 -2.69
N THR A 197 -30.51 -13.46 -1.64
CA THR A 197 -30.81 -12.03 -1.70
C THR A 197 -29.88 -11.29 -2.69
N LEU A 198 -30.38 -10.17 -3.23
CA LEU A 198 -29.64 -9.29 -4.14
C LEU A 198 -28.37 -8.72 -3.49
N SER A 199 -28.42 -8.41 -2.19
CA SER A 199 -27.27 -7.90 -1.42
C SER A 199 -26.11 -8.89 -1.41
N ASN A 200 -26.38 -10.16 -1.11
CA ASN A 200 -25.34 -11.21 -1.11
C ASN A 200 -24.64 -11.35 -2.47
N ARG A 201 -25.40 -11.23 -3.57
CA ARG A 201 -24.82 -11.28 -4.93
C ARG A 201 -23.93 -10.07 -5.22
N TYR A 202 -24.38 -8.88 -4.82
CA TYR A 202 -23.62 -7.65 -4.98
C TYR A 202 -22.29 -7.71 -4.19
N GLN A 203 -22.35 -8.10 -2.91
CA GLN A 203 -21.18 -8.27 -2.05
C GLN A 203 -20.20 -9.30 -2.62
N LEU A 204 -20.71 -10.42 -3.14
CA LEU A 204 -19.87 -11.47 -3.72
C LEU A 204 -19.15 -10.99 -4.99
N GLU A 205 -19.84 -10.28 -5.88
CA GLU A 205 -19.25 -9.71 -7.09
C GLU A 205 -18.22 -8.62 -6.75
N GLN A 206 -18.52 -7.79 -5.74
CA GLN A 206 -17.59 -6.80 -5.19
C GLN A 206 -16.34 -7.47 -4.63
N ASN A 207 -16.49 -8.56 -3.88
CA ASN A 207 -15.38 -9.31 -3.33
C ASN A 207 -14.54 -9.98 -4.44
N MET A 208 -15.18 -10.59 -5.45
CA MET A 208 -14.48 -11.18 -6.59
C MET A 208 -13.67 -10.15 -7.38
N SER A 209 -14.25 -8.98 -7.63
CA SER A 209 -13.59 -7.86 -8.29
C SER A 209 -12.38 -7.37 -7.50
N SER A 210 -12.55 -7.17 -6.19
CA SER A 210 -11.46 -6.80 -5.27
C SER A 210 -10.35 -7.83 -5.24
N ILE A 211 -10.68 -9.13 -5.11
CA ILE A 211 -9.69 -10.22 -5.14
C ILE A 211 -8.96 -10.25 -6.49
N SER A 212 -9.64 -10.01 -7.61
CA SER A 212 -8.98 -9.94 -8.92
C SER A 212 -7.97 -8.78 -9.00
N CYS A 213 -8.29 -7.64 -8.38
CA CYS A 213 -7.38 -6.52 -8.25
C CYS A 213 -6.16 -6.90 -7.41
N LEU A 214 -6.39 -7.53 -6.25
CA LEU A 214 -5.35 -7.96 -5.32
C LEU A 214 -4.45 -9.06 -5.90
N LYS A 215 -4.97 -9.94 -6.75
CA LYS A 215 -4.15 -10.91 -7.49
C LYS A 215 -3.17 -10.22 -8.43
N THR A 216 -3.61 -9.14 -9.09
CA THR A 216 -2.73 -8.34 -9.95
C THR A 216 -1.66 -7.66 -9.10
N PHE A 217 -2.06 -7.04 -7.99
CA PHE A 217 -1.13 -6.46 -7.03
C PHE A 217 -0.09 -7.47 -6.49
N ALA A 218 -0.55 -8.64 -6.02
CA ALA A 218 0.30 -9.70 -5.50
C ALA A 218 1.27 -10.23 -6.56
N ASN A 219 0.85 -10.33 -7.83
CA ASN A 219 1.76 -10.71 -8.92
C ASN A 219 2.88 -9.67 -9.12
N ILE A 220 2.54 -8.37 -9.12
CA ILE A 220 3.54 -7.30 -9.27
C ILE A 220 4.48 -7.29 -8.05
N SER A 221 3.93 -7.38 -6.83
CA SER A 221 4.71 -7.42 -5.60
C SER A 221 5.64 -8.63 -5.54
N THR A 222 5.15 -9.82 -5.89
CA THR A 222 5.98 -11.03 -5.98
C THR A 222 7.10 -10.86 -7.00
N THR A 223 6.80 -10.31 -8.18
CA THR A 223 7.81 -10.07 -9.23
C THR A 223 8.88 -9.10 -8.74
N PHE A 224 8.46 -8.02 -8.11
CA PHE A 224 9.36 -7.04 -7.53
C PHE A 224 10.26 -7.67 -6.46
N ILE A 225 9.69 -8.40 -5.50
CA ILE A 225 10.45 -9.03 -4.40
C ILE A 225 11.43 -10.09 -4.92
N VAL A 226 11.04 -10.93 -5.89
CA VAL A 226 11.95 -11.90 -6.51
C VAL A 226 13.15 -11.21 -7.15
N LEU A 227 12.91 -10.12 -7.90
CA LEU A 227 14.00 -9.37 -8.56
C LEU A 227 14.87 -8.65 -7.53
N TYR A 228 14.25 -7.96 -6.57
CA TYR A 228 14.92 -7.21 -5.52
C TYR A 228 15.80 -8.11 -4.65
N ASP A 229 15.26 -9.23 -4.15
CA ASP A 229 15.99 -10.17 -3.32
C ASP A 229 17.04 -10.94 -4.14
N GLY A 230 16.74 -11.28 -5.40
CA GLY A 230 17.68 -11.93 -6.30
C GLY A 230 18.92 -11.07 -6.58
N VAL A 231 18.72 -9.80 -6.90
CA VAL A 231 19.81 -8.82 -7.07
C VAL A 231 20.55 -8.59 -5.75
N TYR A 232 19.84 -8.52 -4.63
CA TYR A 232 20.46 -8.36 -3.31
C TYR A 232 21.36 -9.55 -2.95
N ILE A 233 20.89 -10.79 -3.14
CA ILE A 233 21.68 -12.01 -2.89
C ILE A 233 22.89 -12.05 -3.80
N ALA A 234 22.73 -11.74 -5.09
CA ALA A 234 23.86 -11.67 -6.04
C ALA A 234 24.87 -10.60 -5.62
N LEU A 235 24.42 -9.42 -5.18
CA LEU A 235 25.28 -8.35 -4.68
C LEU A 235 26.05 -8.77 -3.43
N MET A 236 25.41 -9.50 -2.51
CA MET A 236 26.08 -10.03 -1.31
C MET A 236 27.12 -11.10 -1.66
N TYR A 237 26.85 -11.95 -2.65
CA TYR A 237 27.83 -12.93 -3.15
C TYR A 237 29.04 -12.26 -3.81
N LEU A 238 28.83 -11.19 -4.57
CA LEU A 238 29.87 -10.43 -5.25
C LEU A 238 30.53 -9.35 -4.37
N ALA A 239 30.10 -9.18 -3.12
CA ALA A 239 30.50 -8.06 -2.27
C ALA A 239 32.03 -7.94 -2.11
N ASN A 240 32.73 -9.07 -1.98
CA ASN A 240 34.19 -9.08 -1.81
C ASN A 240 34.96 -8.72 -3.10
N SER A 241 34.30 -8.80 -4.26
CA SER A 241 34.90 -8.48 -5.57
C SER A 241 34.66 -7.04 -6.01
N LEU A 242 33.78 -6.32 -5.33
CA LEU A 242 33.38 -4.96 -5.68
C LEU A 242 34.09 -3.94 -4.81
N GLU A 243 34.48 -2.82 -5.43
CA GLU A 243 34.95 -1.68 -4.65
C GLU A 243 33.78 -1.09 -3.83
N PRO A 244 34.03 -0.53 -2.63
CA PRO A 244 32.96 -0.08 -1.73
C PRO A 244 31.95 0.87 -2.39
N TYR A 245 32.40 1.80 -3.22
CA TYR A 245 31.50 2.73 -3.92
C TYR A 245 30.64 2.03 -4.98
N GLN A 246 31.15 0.98 -5.63
CA GLN A 246 30.38 0.18 -6.59
C GLN A 246 29.31 -0.61 -5.86
N TYR A 247 29.69 -1.25 -4.75
CA TYR A 247 28.76 -1.98 -3.89
C TYR A 247 27.60 -1.08 -3.43
N PHE A 248 27.89 0.09 -2.84
CA PHE A 248 26.84 1.00 -2.38
C PHE A 248 26.01 1.59 -3.52
N ALA A 249 26.62 1.86 -4.68
CA ALA A 249 25.88 2.37 -5.83
C ALA A 249 24.86 1.34 -6.37
N ILE A 250 25.28 0.07 -6.51
CA ILE A 250 24.39 -1.03 -6.92
C ILE A 250 23.33 -1.29 -5.84
N LEU A 251 23.71 -1.25 -4.57
CA LEU A 251 22.77 -1.38 -3.46
C LEU A 251 21.69 -0.30 -3.53
N GLU A 252 22.07 0.97 -3.73
CA GLU A 252 21.11 2.07 -3.88
C GLU A 252 20.19 1.87 -5.09
N PHE A 253 20.69 1.39 -6.22
CA PHE A 253 19.83 1.07 -7.38
C PHE A 253 18.85 -0.07 -7.09
N ASN A 254 19.30 -1.11 -6.38
CA ASN A 254 18.42 -2.20 -5.98
C ASN A 254 17.32 -1.70 -5.03
N LEU A 255 17.65 -0.73 -4.18
CA LEU A 255 16.75 -0.08 -3.23
C LEU A 255 15.76 0.93 -3.87
N ALA A 256 15.55 0.88 -5.19
CA ALA A 256 14.58 1.70 -5.93
C ALA A 256 13.10 1.29 -5.69
N PHE A 257 12.72 1.04 -4.44
CA PHE A 257 11.35 0.79 -3.99
C PHE A 257 10.34 1.87 -4.43
N PRO A 258 10.68 3.17 -4.49
CA PRO A 258 9.75 4.18 -5.00
C PRO A 258 9.29 3.91 -6.45
N THR A 259 10.15 3.33 -7.29
CA THR A 259 9.79 2.90 -8.65
C THR A 259 8.68 1.84 -8.63
N TYR A 260 8.80 0.87 -7.72
CA TYR A 260 7.76 -0.15 -7.52
C TYR A 260 6.44 0.46 -7.06
N ALA A 261 6.47 1.46 -6.19
CA ALA A 261 5.27 2.18 -5.75
C ALA A 261 4.56 2.86 -6.94
N ILE A 262 5.30 3.59 -7.78
CA ILE A 262 4.77 4.24 -8.99
C ILE A 262 4.11 3.21 -9.91
N ILE A 263 4.83 2.14 -10.26
CA ILE A 263 4.34 1.10 -11.17
C ILE A 263 3.08 0.45 -10.61
N SER A 264 3.10 0.08 -9.33
CA SER A 264 1.96 -0.56 -8.66
C SER A 264 0.72 0.33 -8.69
N ILE A 265 0.86 1.62 -8.35
CA ILE A 265 -0.25 2.59 -8.37
C ILE A 265 -0.79 2.79 -9.78
N MET A 266 0.08 2.90 -10.78
CA MET A 266 -0.33 3.06 -12.18
C MET A 266 -1.10 1.84 -12.69
N VAL A 267 -0.60 0.62 -12.42
CA VAL A 267 -1.25 -0.61 -12.85
C VAL A 267 -2.59 -0.80 -12.14
N LEU A 268 -2.64 -0.59 -10.82
CA LEU A 268 -3.88 -0.63 -10.05
C LEU A 268 -4.90 0.38 -10.56
N SER A 269 -4.47 1.63 -10.83
CA SER A 269 -5.35 2.68 -11.35
C SER A 269 -5.94 2.31 -12.72
N ARG A 270 -5.13 1.72 -13.62
CA ARG A 270 -5.61 1.24 -14.93
C ARG A 270 -6.57 0.07 -14.78
N PHE A 271 -6.28 -0.87 -13.88
CA PHE A 271 -7.15 -2.01 -13.64
C PHE A 271 -8.51 -1.58 -13.09
N MET A 272 -8.52 -0.66 -12.13
CA MET A 272 -9.74 -0.07 -11.59
C MET A 272 -10.55 0.68 -12.66
N LYS A 273 -9.88 1.41 -13.56
CA LYS A 273 -10.53 2.04 -14.72
C LYS A 273 -11.23 1.00 -15.61
N LYS A 274 -10.57 -0.12 -15.90
CA LYS A 274 -11.12 -1.21 -16.72
C LYS A 274 -12.29 -1.93 -16.04
N ILE A 275 -12.27 -2.09 -14.72
CA ILE A 275 -13.41 -2.62 -13.96
C ILE A 275 -14.60 -1.66 -14.07
N ARG A 276 -14.36 -0.36 -13.89
CA ARG A 276 -15.40 0.67 -14.00
C ARG A 276 -16.13 0.60 -15.34
N GLU A 277 -15.37 0.51 -16.44
CA GLU A 277 -15.94 0.41 -17.79
C GLU A 277 -16.83 -0.84 -17.96
N ARG A 278 -16.49 -1.96 -17.30
CA ARG A 278 -17.29 -3.19 -17.35
C ARG A 278 -18.59 -3.13 -16.56
N ILE A 279 -18.64 -2.38 -15.45
CA ILE A 279 -19.85 -2.27 -14.63
C ILE A 279 -20.85 -1.29 -15.26
N GLY A 280 -20.46 -0.54 -16.31
CA GLY A 280 -21.38 0.31 -17.09
C GLY A 280 -21.96 1.49 -16.30
N ILE A 281 -21.34 1.86 -15.18
CA ILE A 281 -21.78 2.99 -14.36
C ILE A 281 -21.27 4.27 -15.01
N THR A 282 -22.07 4.88 -15.90
CA THR A 282 -21.97 6.28 -16.30
C THR A 282 -22.39 7.14 -15.12
N LEU A 283 -21.45 7.47 -14.24
CA LEU A 283 -21.71 8.27 -13.05
C LEU A 283 -21.66 9.76 -13.39
N VAL A 284 -22.80 10.43 -13.25
CA VAL A 284 -22.91 11.89 -13.19
C VAL A 284 -22.09 12.41 -12.00
N ASP A 285 -21.23 13.39 -12.27
CA ASP A 285 -20.42 14.07 -11.28
C ASP A 285 -21.32 14.77 -10.27
N LEU A 286 -21.24 14.36 -9.01
CA LEU A 286 -21.86 15.08 -7.90
C LEU A 286 -20.77 15.30 -6.87
N SER A 287 -20.41 16.56 -6.72
CA SER A 287 -19.41 17.11 -5.81
C SER A 287 -19.57 16.59 -4.38
N THR A 288 -18.53 15.98 -3.83
CA THR A 288 -18.41 15.73 -2.38
C THR A 288 -17.09 16.31 -1.89
N SER A 289 -17.17 17.49 -1.27
CA SER A 289 -16.06 18.40 -0.98
C SER A 289 -15.62 18.46 0.50
N VAL A 290 -16.20 17.66 1.41
CA VAL A 290 -15.98 17.82 2.88
C VAL A 290 -15.11 16.72 3.51
N PHE A 291 -15.41 15.44 3.28
CA PHE A 291 -14.58 14.32 3.78
C PHE A 291 -13.16 14.34 3.18
N LEU A 292 -13.12 14.88 1.98
CA LEU A 292 -11.98 15.03 1.12
C LEU A 292 -10.98 16.08 1.62
N LYS A 293 -11.50 17.22 2.08
CA LYS A 293 -10.71 18.23 2.79
C LYS A 293 -10.12 17.64 4.06
N PHE A 294 -10.87 16.83 4.82
CA PHE A 294 -10.42 16.29 6.11
C PHE A 294 -9.32 15.22 6.01
N SER A 295 -9.42 14.26 5.08
CA SER A 295 -8.37 13.23 4.89
C SER A 295 -7.09 13.80 4.27
N LEU A 296 -7.23 14.78 3.37
CA LEU A 296 -6.09 15.51 2.84
C LEU A 296 -5.48 16.37 3.95
N SER A 297 -6.29 17.02 4.80
CA SER A 297 -5.81 17.75 5.98
C SER A 297 -5.04 16.84 6.93
N ILE A 298 -5.45 15.60 7.22
CA ILE A 298 -4.70 14.72 8.14
C ILE A 298 -3.35 14.30 7.54
N ASN A 299 -3.28 13.88 6.27
CA ASN A 299 -2.01 13.51 5.65
C ASN A 299 -1.10 14.74 5.42
N LEU A 300 -1.71 15.89 5.09
CA LEU A 300 -1.04 17.17 4.98
C LEU A 300 -0.57 17.66 6.35
N ILE A 301 -1.33 17.48 7.43
CA ILE A 301 -0.93 17.77 8.82
C ILE A 301 0.15 16.80 9.27
N ILE A 302 0.12 15.51 8.90
CA ILE A 302 1.21 14.59 9.25
C ILE A 302 2.51 14.97 8.51
N CYS A 303 2.44 15.41 7.26
CA CYS A 303 3.62 15.91 6.52
C CYS A 303 4.05 17.34 6.93
N LEU A 304 3.11 18.26 7.11
CA LEU A 304 3.30 19.65 7.54
C LEU A 304 3.38 19.80 9.07
N CYS A 305 3.23 18.75 9.85
CA CYS A 305 3.67 18.72 11.25
C CYS A 305 4.93 17.89 11.35
N GLY A 306 5.11 16.81 10.58
CA GLY A 306 6.38 16.09 10.52
C GLY A 306 7.56 16.99 10.14
N TYR A 307 7.39 17.85 9.12
CA TYR A 307 8.46 18.71 8.62
C TYR A 307 8.73 19.96 9.49
N PRO A 308 7.71 20.68 10.00
CA PRO A 308 7.90 21.77 10.97
C PRO A 308 8.16 21.32 12.39
N VAL A 309 7.73 20.13 12.83
CA VAL A 309 8.21 19.51 14.09
C VAL A 309 9.66 19.09 13.93
N TYR A 310 10.12 18.71 12.73
CA TYR A 310 11.54 18.52 12.44
C TYR A 310 12.32 19.84 12.48
N LEU A 311 11.80 20.91 11.86
CA LEU A 311 12.42 22.25 11.92
C LEU A 311 12.36 22.86 13.34
N TRP A 312 11.26 22.67 14.06
CA TRP A 312 11.06 23.12 15.43
C TRP A 312 11.89 22.30 16.41
N ALA A 313 11.97 20.97 16.27
CA ALA A 313 12.88 20.15 17.05
C ALA A 313 14.34 20.55 16.78
N SER A 314 14.70 20.83 15.52
CA SER A 314 16.04 21.34 15.17
C SER A 314 16.30 22.74 15.73
N TRP A 315 15.29 23.61 15.80
CA TRP A 315 15.37 24.97 16.35
C TRP A 315 15.35 25.00 17.89
N VAL A 316 14.58 24.12 18.53
CA VAL A 316 14.55 23.92 19.99
C VAL A 316 15.83 23.23 20.45
N LEU A 317 16.40 22.28 19.67
CA LEU A 317 17.74 21.73 19.87
C LEU A 317 18.83 22.82 19.79
N TRP A 318 18.62 23.86 18.99
CA TRP A 318 19.51 25.02 18.92
C TRP A 318 19.32 26.00 20.09
N SER A 319 18.12 26.07 20.68
CA SER A 319 17.76 27.07 21.69
C SER A 319 17.80 26.57 23.15
N ALA A 320 17.66 25.27 23.41
CA ALA A 320 17.47 24.75 24.77
C ALA A 320 18.80 24.35 25.45
N LYS A 321 19.45 25.33 26.09
CA LYS A 321 20.34 25.11 27.24
C LYS A 321 19.45 24.95 28.48
N ASN A 322 19.45 23.77 29.10
CA ASN A 322 18.77 23.40 30.36
C ASN A 322 17.24 23.26 30.36
N SER A 323 16.76 22.04 30.57
CA SER A 323 16.11 21.63 31.84
C SER A 323 15.68 20.16 31.77
N LYS A 324 15.78 19.48 32.92
CA LYS A 324 15.42 18.08 33.12
C LYS A 324 13.98 17.98 33.66
N LEU A 325 13.38 16.82 33.39
CA LEU A 325 12.24 16.22 34.11
C LEU A 325 10.85 16.70 33.65
N LEU A 326 10.09 15.84 32.92
CA LEU A 326 8.83 15.23 33.40
C LEU A 326 8.14 14.36 32.31
N HIS A 327 7.55 13.25 32.78
CA HIS A 327 6.50 12.39 32.19
C HIS A 327 6.86 11.15 31.35
N PHE A 328 6.66 10.03 32.04
CA PHE A 328 6.53 8.65 31.57
C PHE A 328 5.05 8.24 31.66
N VAL A 329 4.70 7.20 30.88
CA VAL A 329 3.47 6.35 30.94
C VAL A 329 2.28 6.77 30.06
N VAL A 330 2.25 6.26 28.81
CA VAL A 330 1.28 5.28 28.23
C VAL A 330 1.58 5.21 26.72
N ALA A 331 1.63 3.99 26.16
CA ALA A 331 2.00 3.61 24.77
C ALA A 331 3.51 3.43 24.51
N ALA A 332 4.05 2.34 25.08
CA ALA A 332 5.46 1.96 24.96
C ALA A 332 5.59 0.43 24.97
N LEU A 333 5.21 -0.25 23.88
CA LEU A 333 5.44 -1.70 23.76
C LEU A 333 6.20 -2.13 22.50
N PRO A 334 5.92 -1.60 21.29
CA PRO A 334 6.73 -1.98 20.13
C PRO A 334 8.07 -1.23 20.04
N LEU A 335 8.07 0.10 20.32
CA LEU A 335 9.30 0.89 20.27
C LEU A 335 10.15 0.78 21.54
N ALA A 336 9.55 0.61 22.72
CA ALA A 336 10.30 0.52 23.97
C ALA A 336 11.12 -0.77 24.08
N PHE A 337 10.67 -1.86 23.46
CA PHE A 337 11.45 -3.09 23.36
C PHE A 337 12.67 -2.93 22.42
N LEU A 338 12.51 -2.19 21.31
CA LEU A 338 13.62 -1.86 20.40
C LEU A 338 14.61 -0.86 21.03
N TYR A 339 14.11 0.10 21.83
CA TYR A 339 14.91 1.15 22.45
C TYR A 339 15.59 0.69 23.75
N SER A 340 15.01 -0.25 24.50
CA SER A 340 15.62 -0.75 25.75
C SER A 340 16.86 -1.62 25.53
N GLN A 341 17.04 -2.17 24.32
CA GLN A 341 18.20 -3.00 23.98
C GLN A 341 19.38 -2.24 23.36
N THR A 342 19.24 -0.95 23.05
CA THR A 342 20.30 -0.17 22.40
C THR A 342 20.86 0.88 23.36
N ARG A 343 21.99 0.57 24.02
CA ARG A 343 22.81 1.60 24.69
C ARG A 343 23.55 2.38 23.61
N PHE A 344 23.41 3.70 23.62
CA PHE A 344 24.16 4.60 22.74
C PHE A 344 25.25 5.30 23.56
N GLN A 345 26.49 4.83 23.49
CA GLN A 345 27.65 5.56 24.01
C GLN A 345 28.70 5.72 22.92
N GLY A 346 28.78 6.91 22.31
CA GLY A 346 29.94 7.31 21.50
C GLY A 346 29.91 6.94 20.01
N VAL A 347 28.78 7.10 19.33
CA VAL A 347 28.70 6.91 17.86
C VAL A 347 29.07 8.22 17.13
N THR A 348 30.11 8.19 16.30
CA THR A 348 30.45 9.30 15.38
C THR A 348 30.22 8.85 13.93
N MET A 349 29.25 9.46 13.25
CA MET A 349 28.88 9.17 11.86
C MET A 349 29.26 10.35 10.96
N TYR A 350 30.09 10.12 9.94
CA TYR A 350 30.72 11.20 9.18
C TYR A 350 30.01 11.56 7.85
N TYR A 351 29.13 10.71 7.32
CA TYR A 351 28.53 10.91 5.98
C TYR A 351 27.01 11.19 5.94
N CYS A 352 26.35 11.31 7.11
CA CYS A 352 24.94 11.76 7.18
C CYS A 352 24.81 13.25 7.57
N VAL A 353 25.91 13.94 7.85
CA VAL A 353 25.89 15.34 8.28
C VAL A 353 26.47 16.21 7.16
N THR A 354 25.61 16.65 6.24
CA THR A 354 25.91 17.92 5.56
C THR A 354 25.69 19.03 6.59
N ALA A 355 26.82 19.54 7.09
CA ALA A 355 27.03 20.72 7.92
C ALA A 355 26.57 20.67 9.39
N VAL A 356 27.47 21.23 10.22
CA VAL A 356 27.36 21.65 11.62
C VAL A 356 27.99 20.70 12.65
N THR A 357 28.93 21.33 13.35
CA THR A 357 30.01 20.85 14.21
C THR A 357 29.56 20.39 15.60
N SER A 358 30.25 19.34 16.08
CA SER A 358 30.61 19.01 17.48
C SER A 358 29.77 19.58 18.64
N ALA A 359 28.98 18.72 19.29
CA ALA A 359 28.80 18.74 20.75
C ALA A 359 28.30 17.36 21.25
N PRO A 360 28.82 16.82 22.37
CA PRO A 360 28.31 15.58 22.97
C PRO A 360 27.17 15.86 23.96
N TYR A 361 26.33 14.83 24.17
CA TYR A 361 25.27 14.68 25.18
C TYR A 361 23.85 15.22 24.86
N SER A 362 22.91 14.30 24.55
CA SER A 362 21.71 14.05 25.37
C SER A 362 20.89 12.86 24.83
N ALA A 363 20.54 11.91 25.70
CA ALA A 363 19.84 10.65 25.36
C ALA A 363 18.32 10.67 25.68
N GLN A 364 17.69 11.85 25.77
CA GLN A 364 16.35 11.99 26.37
C GLN A 364 15.25 12.51 25.42
N VAL A 365 15.56 12.88 24.17
CA VAL A 365 14.60 13.60 23.31
C VAL A 365 13.81 12.69 22.36
N GLY A 366 14.35 11.52 21.99
CA GLY A 366 13.69 10.55 21.11
C GLY A 366 12.34 10.01 21.61
N PRO A 367 12.19 9.66 22.90
CA PRO A 367 10.91 9.19 23.45
C PRO A 367 9.81 10.25 23.38
N THR A 368 10.13 11.51 23.69
CA THR A 368 9.15 12.60 23.79
C THR A 368 8.50 12.92 22.45
N VAL A 369 9.29 12.98 21.37
CA VAL A 369 8.76 13.23 20.02
C VAL A 369 7.88 12.07 19.55
N SER A 370 8.26 10.82 19.84
CA SER A 370 7.45 9.64 19.51
C SER A 370 6.11 9.62 20.26
N ILE A 371 6.11 9.98 21.54
CA ILE A 371 4.90 10.08 22.37
C ILE A 371 3.96 11.16 21.80
N MET A 372 4.47 12.32 21.37
CA MET A 372 3.63 13.37 20.77
C MET A 372 2.96 12.90 19.48
N PHE A 373 3.66 12.19 18.60
CA PHE A 373 3.06 11.63 17.38
C PHE A 373 2.01 10.56 17.67
N GLN A 374 2.24 9.71 18.69
CA GLN A 374 1.30 8.65 19.05
C GLN A 374 0.05 9.21 19.75
N VAL A 375 0.19 10.20 20.64
CA VAL A 375 -0.93 10.87 21.29
C VAL A 375 -1.74 11.68 20.27
N ALA A 376 -1.09 12.40 19.35
CA ALA A 376 -1.79 13.13 18.29
C ALA A 376 -2.58 12.17 17.36
N ALA A 377 -2.00 11.01 17.03
CA ALA A 377 -2.68 9.97 16.26
C ALA A 377 -3.87 9.37 17.04
N LEU A 378 -3.69 9.07 18.33
CA LEU A 378 -4.73 8.49 19.19
C LEU A 378 -5.90 9.46 19.44
N VAL A 379 -5.61 10.75 19.67
CA VAL A 379 -6.64 11.80 19.86
C VAL A 379 -7.38 12.07 18.56
N SER A 380 -6.66 12.16 17.44
CA SER A 380 -7.28 12.27 16.10
C SER A 380 -8.18 11.08 15.80
N PHE A 381 -7.77 9.88 16.22
CA PHE A 381 -8.52 8.65 16.06
C PHE A 381 -9.74 8.56 16.97
N HIS A 382 -9.64 8.92 18.26
CA HIS A 382 -10.77 8.95 19.18
C HIS A 382 -11.84 9.98 18.75
N HIS A 383 -11.40 11.13 18.22
CA HIS A 383 -12.31 12.14 17.68
C HIS A 383 -13.01 11.65 16.38
N LEU A 384 -12.30 10.93 15.51
CA LEU A 384 -12.86 10.26 14.32
C LEU A 384 -13.97 9.26 14.68
N LEU A 385 -13.78 8.47 15.75
CA LEU A 385 -14.77 7.50 16.22
C LEU A 385 -16.03 8.19 16.76
N ARG A 386 -15.91 9.30 17.52
CA ARG A 386 -17.09 10.07 17.98
C ARG A 386 -17.88 10.66 16.81
N VAL A 387 -17.20 11.27 15.85
CA VAL A 387 -17.87 11.95 14.72
C VAL A 387 -18.54 10.94 13.78
N ASN A 388 -17.96 9.78 13.55
CA ASN A 388 -18.61 8.70 12.81
C ASN A 388 -19.84 8.15 13.54
N LYS A 389 -19.80 8.01 14.86
CA LYS A 389 -20.96 7.51 15.64
C LYS A 389 -22.16 8.46 15.53
N VAL A 390 -21.94 9.77 15.60
CA VAL A 390 -23.01 10.78 15.44
C VAL A 390 -23.55 10.82 14.00
N ARG A 391 -22.68 10.71 12.99
CA ARG A 391 -23.13 10.73 11.58
C ARG A 391 -23.83 9.48 11.11
N ILE A 392 -23.47 8.31 11.64
CA ILE A 392 -24.18 7.06 11.32
C ILE A 392 -25.60 7.13 11.86
N ALA A 393 -25.81 7.72 13.06
CA ALA A 393 -27.15 7.97 13.60
C ALA A 393 -27.97 8.92 12.71
N ASP A 394 -27.41 10.06 12.30
CA ASP A 394 -28.07 11.01 11.38
C ASP A 394 -28.38 10.40 10.00
N ALA A 395 -27.47 9.58 9.46
CA ALA A 395 -27.66 8.95 8.16
C ALA A 395 -28.75 7.88 8.20
N TYR A 396 -28.85 7.11 9.28
CA TYR A 396 -29.92 6.13 9.48
C TYR A 396 -31.29 6.80 9.56
N GLU A 397 -31.41 7.88 10.36
CA GLU A 397 -32.68 8.61 10.50
C GLU A 397 -33.15 9.21 9.16
N LYS A 398 -32.22 9.67 8.33
CA LYS A 398 -32.52 10.24 7.01
C LYS A 398 -32.89 9.16 5.98
N HIS A 399 -32.30 7.97 6.08
CA HIS A 399 -32.60 6.84 5.20
C HIS A 399 -33.97 6.22 5.50
N GLU A 400 -34.33 6.12 6.78
CA GLU A 400 -35.64 5.64 7.22
C GLU A 400 -36.78 6.54 6.72
N LYS A 401 -36.57 7.86 6.73
CA LYS A 401 -37.53 8.85 6.19
C LYS A 401 -37.63 8.86 4.65
N GLN A 402 -36.63 8.39 3.91
CA GLN A 402 -36.62 8.41 2.44
C GLN A 402 -37.00 7.07 1.77
N GLN A 403 -37.03 5.99 2.53
CA GLN A 403 -37.33 4.64 2.03
C GLN A 403 -38.68 4.52 1.29
N PRO A 404 -39.81 5.12 1.75
CA PRO A 404 -41.09 4.98 1.04
C PRO A 404 -41.13 5.75 -0.30
N VAL A 405 -40.39 6.84 -0.45
CA VAL A 405 -40.33 7.63 -1.69
C VAL A 405 -39.50 6.93 -2.77
N LEU A 406 -38.38 6.32 -2.36
CA LEU A 406 -37.49 5.57 -3.24
C LEU A 406 -38.08 4.26 -3.76
N GLN A 407 -39.03 3.67 -3.01
CA GLN A 407 -39.74 2.47 -3.42
C GLN A 407 -40.76 2.79 -4.53
N LYS A 408 -41.47 3.92 -4.41
CA LYS A 408 -42.41 4.43 -5.41
C LYS A 408 -41.72 4.85 -6.72
N GLN A 409 -40.50 5.38 -6.64
CA GLN A 409 -39.71 5.75 -7.83
C GLN A 409 -39.18 4.52 -8.59
N ARG A 410 -38.81 3.44 -7.88
CA ARG A 410 -38.32 2.20 -8.51
C ARG A 410 -39.39 1.44 -9.28
N GLU A 411 -40.65 1.51 -8.84
CA GLU A 411 -41.77 0.95 -9.59
C GLU A 411 -41.99 1.70 -10.90
N LEU A 412 -41.78 3.03 -10.93
CA LEU A 412 -41.91 3.85 -12.13
C LEU A 412 -40.79 3.56 -13.15
N ASP A 413 -39.54 3.47 -12.70
CA ASP A 413 -38.37 3.28 -13.57
C ASP A 413 -38.27 1.87 -14.18
N MET A 414 -38.87 0.87 -13.52
CA MET A 414 -38.92 -0.52 -14.03
C MET A 414 -39.75 -0.64 -15.31
N HIS A 415 -40.71 0.27 -15.54
CA HIS A 415 -41.52 0.30 -16.75
C HIS A 415 -40.84 1.02 -17.94
N THR A 416 -39.85 1.87 -17.69
CA THR A 416 -39.22 2.69 -18.75
C THR A 416 -37.94 2.07 -19.32
N SER A 417 -37.28 1.14 -18.61
CA SER A 417 -35.93 0.67 -18.97
C SER A 417 -35.85 -0.47 -19.99
N LEU A 418 -36.97 -0.98 -20.50
CA LEU A 418 -37.01 -2.10 -21.45
C LEU A 418 -36.91 -1.67 -22.93
N SER A 419 -36.99 -0.36 -23.24
CA SER A 419 -37.11 0.14 -24.62
C SER A 419 -35.79 0.56 -25.29
N ASN A 420 -34.74 0.92 -24.55
CA ASN A 420 -33.54 1.54 -25.13
C ASN A 420 -32.25 0.82 -24.76
N ARG A 421 -31.82 -0.16 -25.57
CA ARG A 421 -30.40 -0.57 -25.59
C ARG A 421 -30.03 -1.42 -26.83
N TYR A 422 -29.90 -0.78 -27.99
CA TYR A 422 -29.04 -1.26 -29.09
C TYR A 422 -28.41 -0.08 -29.83
N GLN A 423 -27.13 0.20 -29.54
CA GLN A 423 -26.14 0.72 -30.49
C GLN A 423 -24.76 0.71 -29.80
N VAL A 424 -23.80 -0.02 -30.39
CA VAL A 424 -22.40 -0.11 -29.95
C VAL A 424 -21.56 0.58 -31.02
N SER A 425 -20.83 1.64 -30.63
CA SER A 425 -19.86 2.32 -31.47
C SER A 425 -18.44 1.80 -31.21
N ASN A 426 -17.68 1.70 -32.29
CA ASN A 426 -16.31 1.22 -32.44
C ASN A 426 -15.29 2.36 -32.28
N ASN A 427 -14.01 1.96 -32.21
CA ASN A 427 -12.76 2.74 -32.36
C ASN A 427 -12.19 3.43 -31.11
N ASP A 428 -10.97 3.06 -30.71
CA ASP A 428 -9.74 3.72 -31.19
C ASP A 428 -8.46 3.06 -30.60
N ALA A 429 -7.42 3.02 -31.44
CA ALA A 429 -6.07 2.57 -31.15
C ALA A 429 -5.12 3.78 -31.07
N ILE A 430 -4.19 3.83 -30.10
CA ILE A 430 -3.07 4.78 -30.14
C ILE A 430 -1.76 4.13 -29.64
N ASN A 431 -0.73 4.38 -30.45
CA ASN A 431 0.70 4.08 -30.31
C ASN A 431 1.39 4.82 -29.16
N GLY A 432 2.44 4.20 -28.63
CA GLY A 432 3.47 4.85 -27.82
C GLY A 432 4.63 3.89 -27.64
N SER A 433 5.86 4.38 -27.81
CA SER A 433 7.12 3.64 -27.67
C SER A 433 7.40 3.32 -26.20
N TRP A 434 7.67 2.05 -25.90
CA TRP A 434 8.04 1.55 -24.56
C TRP A 434 9.29 0.65 -24.65
N PRO A 435 10.08 0.56 -23.57
CA PRO A 435 11.30 -0.25 -23.52
C PRO A 435 11.01 -1.73 -23.80
N LEU A 436 11.98 -2.44 -24.39
CA LEU A 436 11.87 -3.81 -24.93
C LEU A 436 11.13 -4.82 -24.01
N TYR A 437 11.25 -4.67 -22.69
CA TYR A 437 10.56 -5.49 -21.67
C TYR A 437 9.02 -5.32 -21.68
N GLY A 438 8.54 -4.11 -21.97
CA GLY A 438 7.13 -3.81 -22.18
C GLY A 438 6.58 -4.42 -23.46
N ILE A 439 7.39 -4.47 -24.53
CA ILE A 439 6.98 -5.05 -25.83
C ILE A 439 6.78 -6.56 -25.70
N ILE A 440 7.73 -7.28 -25.08
CA ILE A 440 7.61 -8.73 -24.86
C ILE A 440 6.38 -9.05 -23.99
N SER A 441 6.19 -8.29 -22.91
CA SER A 441 5.03 -8.46 -22.01
C SER A 441 3.69 -8.17 -22.70
N ILE A 442 3.64 -7.13 -23.55
CA ILE A 442 2.43 -6.78 -24.32
C ILE A 442 2.17 -7.82 -25.41
N LEU A 443 3.19 -8.35 -26.09
CA LEU A 443 3.03 -9.39 -27.11
C LEU A 443 2.52 -10.71 -26.50
N VAL A 444 3.05 -11.11 -25.34
CA VAL A 444 2.58 -12.27 -24.60
C VAL A 444 1.15 -12.06 -24.11
N LEU A 445 0.82 -10.87 -23.60
CA LEU A 445 -0.52 -10.52 -23.15
C LEU A 445 -1.54 -10.45 -24.31
N ALA A 446 -1.15 -9.89 -25.45
CA ALA A 446 -1.98 -9.79 -26.65
C ALA A 446 -2.29 -11.18 -27.23
N ARG A 447 -1.29 -12.08 -27.30
CA ARG A 447 -1.51 -13.49 -27.70
C ARG A 447 -2.43 -14.22 -26.73
N THR A 448 -2.29 -13.96 -25.43
CA THR A 448 -3.15 -14.56 -24.39
C THR A 448 -4.58 -14.04 -24.48
N MET A 449 -4.79 -12.73 -24.68
CA MET A 449 -6.11 -12.14 -24.84
C MET A 449 -6.81 -12.61 -26.12
N LYS A 450 -6.07 -12.77 -27.24
CA LYS A 450 -6.61 -13.33 -28.49
C LYS A 450 -7.13 -14.76 -28.27
N LYS A 451 -6.35 -15.62 -27.63
CA LYS A 451 -6.78 -16.99 -27.27
C LYS A 451 -8.02 -17.03 -26.37
N ILE A 452 -8.11 -16.11 -25.39
CA ILE A 452 -9.28 -16.01 -24.50
C ILE A 452 -10.52 -15.57 -25.27
N ARG A 453 -10.40 -14.57 -26.15
CA ARG A 453 -11.51 -14.09 -26.99
C ARG A 453 -12.04 -15.19 -27.91
N GLU A 454 -11.16 -15.91 -28.59
CA GLU A 454 -11.53 -17.02 -29.48
C GLU A 454 -12.18 -18.19 -28.72
N LYS A 455 -11.85 -18.38 -27.44
CA LYS A 455 -12.50 -19.38 -26.58
C LYS A 455 -13.90 -18.93 -26.18
N ILE A 456 -14.07 -17.67 -25.78
CA ILE A 456 -15.36 -17.09 -25.40
C ILE A 456 -16.32 -17.07 -26.60
N GLU A 457 -15.87 -16.64 -27.78
CA GLU A 457 -16.72 -16.64 -28.99
C GLU A 457 -17.20 -18.05 -29.38
N ARG A 458 -16.36 -19.08 -29.18
CA ARG A 458 -16.75 -20.48 -29.40
C ARG A 458 -17.77 -20.99 -28.39
N GLU A 459 -17.57 -20.69 -27.10
CA GLU A 459 -18.53 -21.06 -26.05
C GLU A 459 -19.86 -20.32 -26.21
N LEU A 460 -19.84 -19.03 -26.58
CA LEU A 460 -21.05 -18.23 -26.79
C LEU A 460 -21.86 -18.69 -28.01
N LYS A 461 -21.18 -19.05 -29.12
CA LYS A 461 -21.85 -19.62 -30.31
C LYS A 461 -22.46 -20.99 -30.04
N GLY A 462 -21.91 -21.76 -29.09
CA GLY A 462 -22.49 -23.02 -28.64
C GLY A 462 -23.79 -22.85 -27.84
N HIS A 463 -23.90 -21.80 -27.03
CA HIS A 463 -25.05 -21.57 -26.14
C HIS A 463 -26.19 -20.74 -26.75
N LEU A 464 -25.99 -20.06 -27.88
CA LEU A 464 -27.02 -19.25 -28.53
C LEU A 464 -27.90 -20.00 -29.56
N LYS A 465 -27.74 -21.32 -29.71
CA LYS A 465 -28.71 -22.17 -30.43
C LYS A 465 -29.84 -22.60 -29.49
N ILE A 466 -30.69 -21.65 -29.05
CA ILE A 466 -31.99 -21.98 -28.45
C ILE A 466 -33.08 -21.40 -29.36
N PRO A 467 -34.05 -22.19 -29.84
CA PRO A 467 -35.04 -21.74 -30.82
C PRO A 467 -36.07 -20.83 -30.14
N ASN A 468 -35.99 -19.55 -30.47
CA ASN A 468 -36.76 -18.42 -29.94
C ASN A 468 -38.28 -18.45 -30.30
N LYS A 469 -38.83 -19.58 -30.76
CA LYS A 469 -40.24 -19.68 -31.17
C LYS A 469 -41.19 -19.91 -30.00
N MET A 470 -40.79 -20.67 -28.99
CA MET A 470 -41.69 -21.06 -27.89
C MET A 470 -42.00 -19.90 -26.94
N TYR A 471 -41.07 -18.94 -26.78
CA TYR A 471 -41.26 -17.80 -25.88
C TYR A 471 -42.18 -16.73 -26.48
N ILE A 472 -42.14 -16.56 -27.81
CA ILE A 472 -42.99 -15.57 -28.52
C ILE A 472 -44.45 -16.04 -28.58
N GLU A 473 -44.71 -17.35 -28.70
CA GLU A 473 -46.09 -17.86 -28.70
C GLU A 473 -46.77 -17.77 -27.33
N ASN A 474 -46.05 -18.01 -26.23
CA ASN A 474 -46.60 -17.83 -24.89
C ASN A 474 -46.87 -16.36 -24.56
N PHE A 475 -46.09 -15.43 -25.12
CA PHE A 475 -46.33 -14.00 -24.95
C PHE A 475 -47.57 -13.52 -25.74
N LYS A 476 -47.84 -14.09 -26.91
CA LYS A 476 -49.07 -13.80 -27.68
C LYS A 476 -50.34 -14.31 -27.01
N LYS A 477 -50.27 -15.44 -26.29
CA LYS A 477 -51.41 -16.00 -25.54
C LYS A 477 -51.77 -15.24 -24.25
N GLN A 478 -50.92 -14.34 -23.77
CA GLN A 478 -51.20 -13.53 -22.59
C GLN A 478 -51.73 -12.13 -22.92
N ILE A 479 -51.72 -11.75 -24.21
CA ILE A 479 -52.16 -10.43 -24.70
C ILE A 479 -53.48 -10.53 -25.49
N ALA A 480 -53.94 -11.74 -25.81
CA ALA A 480 -55.29 -12.04 -26.27
C ALA A 480 -56.06 -12.69 -25.11
#